data_AF-A0A936MNP7-F1
#
_entry.id   AF-A0A936MNP7-F1
#
_cell.length_a   1.000
_cell.length_b   1.000
_cell.length_c   1.000
_cell.angle_alpha   90.00
_cell.angle_beta   90.00
_cell.angle_gamma   90.00
#
_symmetry.space_group_name_H-M   'P 1'
#
loop_
_entity.id
_entity.type
_entity.pdbx_description
1 polymer ?
#
loop_
_entity_poly.entity_id
_entity_poly.type
_entity_poly.pdbx_seq_one_letter_code
_entity_poly.pdbx_strand_id
1 'polypeptide(L)'
;MATDIKLDESQVIVEAHGLEITGPDLEIDAAERRAGAGGTNRRALVHGPGDALVVNWGQDYTGGVYLNGLVRALNDVTVPAMAWPSQIRANGRIEPLGVTPTQVETVAVGAEITRLRGEMAVLREHVELLRMQASIRADASHYTQDGWRWCCRCAGLVYGTNVTRSVCPAPGGGPHDTSQSGEYVLFPHKSRYAGQSGWGWCNKCQGLCHGSAVLSGHCPAGSAHDRTDSPNYLIWAAENPQGSSAAKDFPAQDNWRWCSRCYGLLHSGGGVCPAPGGGPHTNQSWNYHLQTK
;
A
#
# COMPACT_ATOMS: atom_id res chain seq x y z
N MET A 1 16.05 -51.35 61.34
CA MET A 1 15.35 -50.16 60.83
C MET A 1 15.04 -50.43 59.38
N ALA A 2 13.81 -50.16 58.93
CA ALA A 2 13.50 -50.24 57.51
C ALA A 2 14.41 -49.22 56.78
N THR A 3 15.05 -49.66 55.72
CA THR A 3 15.81 -48.77 54.84
C THR A 3 14.81 -48.11 53.88
N ASP A 4 14.93 -46.79 53.71
CA ASP A 4 14.14 -46.04 52.74
C ASP A 4 14.63 -46.29 51.30
N ILE A 5 15.72 -47.03 51.13
CA ILE A 5 16.23 -47.53 49.86
C ILE A 5 15.99 -49.04 49.80
N LYS A 6 15.18 -49.48 48.83
CA LYS A 6 14.85 -50.88 48.61
C LYS A 6 15.23 -51.30 47.19
N LEU A 7 15.54 -52.57 47.02
CA LEU A 7 15.70 -53.20 45.70
C LEU A 7 14.50 -54.11 45.46
N ASP A 8 13.78 -53.86 44.38
CA ASP A 8 12.64 -54.67 43.94
C ASP A 8 12.87 -55.11 42.49
N GLU A 9 13.17 -56.40 42.32
CA GLU A 9 13.55 -57.02 41.04
C GLU A 9 14.61 -56.24 40.25
N SER A 10 14.17 -55.28 39.42
CA SER A 10 14.98 -54.48 38.51
C SER A 10 15.03 -52.99 38.86
N GLN A 11 14.48 -52.58 40.02
CA GLN A 11 14.31 -51.19 40.39
C GLN A 11 14.88 -50.88 41.78
N VAL A 12 15.47 -49.69 41.91
CA VAL A 12 15.74 -49.06 43.20
C VAL A 12 14.52 -48.22 43.55
N ILE A 13 13.90 -48.51 44.69
CA ILE A 13 12.78 -47.72 45.24
C ILE A 13 13.34 -46.85 46.36
N VAL A 14 13.15 -45.54 46.24
CA VAL A 14 13.46 -44.54 47.27
C VAL A 14 12.14 -44.06 47.87
N GLU A 15 11.86 -44.43 49.11
CA GLU A 15 10.61 -44.08 49.83
C GLU A 15 10.74 -42.80 50.66
N ALA A 16 11.95 -42.25 50.79
CA ALA A 16 12.18 -40.98 51.46
C ALA A 16 11.54 -39.79 50.72
N HIS A 17 11.21 -38.72 51.45
CA HIS A 17 10.61 -37.52 50.88
C HIS A 17 11.52 -36.73 49.92
N GLY A 18 12.83 -36.98 49.97
CA GLY A 18 13.81 -36.33 49.09
C GLY A 18 15.05 -37.17 48.91
N LEU A 19 15.69 -37.02 47.75
CA LEU A 19 17.01 -37.56 47.45
C LEU A 19 17.98 -36.38 47.33
N GLU A 20 18.82 -36.19 48.33
CA GLU A 20 19.84 -35.15 48.33
C GLU A 20 21.13 -35.69 47.71
N ILE A 21 21.60 -35.04 46.64
CA ILE A 21 22.87 -35.33 45.99
C ILE A 21 23.76 -34.11 46.17
N THR A 22 24.82 -34.24 46.96
CA THR A 22 25.79 -33.16 47.21
C THR A 22 26.88 -33.09 46.14
N GLY A 23 26.97 -34.11 45.29
CA GLY A 23 27.80 -34.12 44.09
C GLY A 23 27.17 -33.33 42.93
N PRO A 24 27.97 -32.95 41.92
CA PRO A 24 27.48 -32.13 40.81
C PRO A 24 26.62 -32.91 39.80
N ASP A 25 26.76 -34.23 39.75
CA ASP A 25 26.30 -35.05 38.63
C ASP A 25 25.36 -36.17 39.10
N LEU A 26 24.27 -36.39 38.35
CA LEU A 26 23.54 -37.65 38.34
C LEU A 26 23.81 -38.36 37.02
N GLU A 27 24.50 -39.49 37.08
CA GLU A 27 24.82 -40.30 35.91
C GLU A 27 23.77 -41.39 35.65
N ILE A 28 23.30 -41.52 34.41
CA ILE A 28 22.35 -42.56 34.02
C ILE A 28 22.92 -43.33 32.84
N ASP A 29 23.49 -44.49 33.10
CA ASP A 29 24.16 -45.28 32.06
C ASP A 29 23.53 -46.65 31.90
N ALA A 30 23.30 -47.01 30.64
CA ALA A 30 22.86 -48.34 30.22
C ALA A 30 23.71 -48.70 28.99
N ALA A 31 24.68 -49.60 29.17
CA ALA A 31 25.71 -49.90 28.18
C ALA A 31 25.10 -50.32 26.83
N GLU A 32 24.02 -51.09 26.87
CA GLU A 32 23.24 -51.58 25.73
C GLU A 32 22.46 -50.49 24.99
N ARG A 33 22.27 -49.31 25.61
CA ARG A 33 21.59 -48.14 25.03
C ARG A 33 22.55 -47.05 24.57
N ARG A 34 23.86 -47.21 24.80
CA ARG A 34 24.87 -46.23 24.35
C ARG A 34 24.87 -46.15 22.83
N ALA A 35 24.90 -44.92 22.32
CA ALA A 35 25.10 -44.62 20.90
C ALA A 35 26.00 -43.38 20.77
N GLY A 36 26.83 -43.34 19.72
CA GLY A 36 27.79 -42.25 19.44
C GLY A 36 29.01 -42.21 20.36
N ALA A 37 29.41 -41.01 20.83
CA ALA A 37 30.74 -40.75 21.40
C ALA A 37 31.10 -41.63 22.62
N GLY A 38 32.32 -42.16 22.61
CA GLY A 38 32.86 -43.15 23.56
C GLY A 38 33.42 -42.60 24.87
N GLY A 39 32.67 -41.74 25.57
CA GLY A 39 33.05 -41.22 26.89
C GLY A 39 32.74 -42.17 28.05
N THR A 40 33.49 -42.04 29.15
CA THR A 40 33.20 -42.69 30.44
C THR A 40 32.09 -42.00 31.22
N ASN A 41 31.97 -40.68 31.07
CA ASN A 41 31.05 -39.88 31.86
C ASN A 41 29.67 -39.88 31.17
N ARG A 42 28.62 -40.08 31.97
CA ARG A 42 27.24 -40.30 31.50
C ARG A 42 26.30 -39.39 32.28
N ARG A 43 26.62 -38.10 32.30
CA ARG A 43 25.98 -37.11 33.18
C ARG A 43 24.64 -36.66 32.62
N ALA A 44 23.57 -37.25 33.13
CA ALA A 44 22.21 -36.99 32.68
C ALA A 44 21.73 -35.61 33.15
N LEU A 45 21.92 -35.33 34.44
CA LEU A 45 21.58 -34.07 35.09
C LEU A 45 22.83 -33.54 35.80
N VAL A 46 23.12 -32.26 35.61
CA VAL A 46 24.29 -31.59 36.21
C VAL A 46 23.87 -30.29 36.86
N HIS A 47 24.34 -30.07 38.09
CA HIS A 47 24.35 -28.76 38.73
C HIS A 47 25.53 -27.94 38.15
N GLY A 48 25.24 -27.17 37.12
CA GLY A 48 26.22 -26.47 36.30
C GLY A 48 26.60 -25.09 36.84
N PRO A 49 27.56 -24.41 36.17
CA PRO A 49 27.96 -23.05 36.53
C PRO A 49 26.79 -22.07 36.54
N GLY A 50 26.80 -21.13 37.49
CA GLY A 50 25.73 -20.14 37.64
C GLY A 50 24.45 -20.68 38.27
N ASP A 51 24.54 -21.74 39.07
CA ASP A 51 23.41 -22.36 39.78
C ASP A 51 22.32 -22.88 38.82
N ALA A 52 22.77 -23.46 37.70
CA ALA A 52 21.89 -23.90 36.60
C ALA A 52 21.72 -25.43 36.60
N LEU A 53 20.49 -25.91 36.40
CA LEU A 53 20.25 -27.31 36.06
C LEU A 53 20.51 -27.53 34.57
N VAL A 54 21.49 -28.39 34.25
CA VAL A 54 21.84 -28.75 32.88
C VAL A 54 21.42 -30.18 32.59
N VAL A 55 20.71 -30.37 31.48
CA VAL A 55 20.32 -31.70 30.98
C VAL A 55 21.27 -32.10 29.85
N ASN A 56 21.81 -33.32 29.91
CA ASN A 56 22.79 -33.87 28.95
C ASN A 56 24.04 -32.98 28.83
N TRP A 57 24.78 -32.88 29.93
CA TRP A 57 26.00 -32.08 29.98
C TRP A 57 27.06 -32.60 29.01
N GLY A 58 27.75 -31.70 28.33
CA GLY A 58 28.90 -32.04 27.48
C GLY A 58 28.58 -32.89 26.24
N GLN A 59 27.28 -33.06 25.90
CA GLN A 59 26.83 -34.03 24.90
C GLN A 59 27.19 -35.49 25.24
N ASP A 60 27.26 -35.83 26.53
CA ASP A 60 27.55 -37.19 27.02
C ASP A 60 26.52 -38.23 26.48
N TYR A 61 25.30 -37.79 26.16
CA TYR A 61 24.30 -38.50 25.37
C TYR A 61 24.21 -37.88 23.96
N THR A 62 24.98 -38.42 23.03
CA THR A 62 25.01 -37.89 21.65
C THR A 62 23.70 -38.05 20.88
N GLY A 63 22.81 -38.94 21.33
CA GLY A 63 21.44 -39.06 20.82
C GLY A 63 20.52 -37.88 21.19
N GLY A 64 20.98 -36.98 22.06
CA GLY A 64 20.25 -35.80 22.49
C GLY A 64 19.23 -36.08 23.60
N VAL A 65 18.33 -35.10 23.81
CA VAL A 65 17.24 -35.16 24.80
C VAL A 65 15.91 -35.15 24.06
N TYR A 66 15.05 -36.14 24.32
CA TYR A 66 13.69 -36.18 23.80
C TYR A 66 12.71 -35.65 24.84
N LEU A 67 12.00 -34.57 24.53
CA LEU A 67 10.88 -34.05 25.32
C LEU A 67 9.60 -34.19 24.51
N ASN A 68 8.73 -35.12 24.88
CA ASN A 68 7.47 -35.35 24.19
C ASN A 68 6.32 -34.73 24.99
N GLY A 69 5.66 -33.71 24.44
CA GLY A 69 4.56 -32.99 25.09
C GLY A 69 4.81 -31.49 25.28
N LEU A 70 3.95 -30.85 26.07
CA LEU A 70 4.04 -29.42 26.35
C LEU A 70 5.11 -29.12 27.40
N VAL A 71 6.10 -28.30 27.04
CA VAL A 71 7.09 -27.73 27.96
C VAL A 71 6.67 -26.30 28.32
N ARG A 72 6.42 -26.01 29.61
CA ARG A 72 6.06 -24.67 30.10
C ARG A 72 7.24 -24.05 30.84
N ALA A 73 7.77 -22.94 30.30
CA ALA A 73 8.68 -22.06 31.04
C ALA A 73 7.87 -20.88 31.59
N LEU A 74 7.99 -20.60 32.89
CA LEU A 74 7.26 -19.51 33.56
C LEU A 74 7.91 -18.15 33.36
N ASN A 75 9.18 -18.14 32.95
CA ASN A 75 10.00 -16.96 32.67
C ASN A 75 10.69 -17.13 31.31
N ASP A 76 11.68 -16.28 31.03
CA ASP A 76 12.42 -16.29 29.76
C ASP A 76 13.23 -17.57 29.54
N VAL A 77 13.16 -18.09 28.31
CA VAL A 77 14.08 -19.13 27.81
C VAL A 77 15.24 -18.41 27.14
N THR A 78 16.38 -18.35 27.81
CA THR A 78 17.60 -17.79 27.24
C THR A 78 18.41 -18.90 26.58
N VAL A 79 18.67 -18.79 25.28
CA VAL A 79 19.64 -19.63 24.59
C VAL A 79 20.96 -18.86 24.54
N PRO A 80 21.95 -19.19 25.38
CA PRO A 80 23.24 -18.52 25.33
C PRO A 80 23.86 -18.77 23.95
N ALA A 81 24.46 -17.73 23.37
CA ALA A 81 25.24 -17.82 22.14
C ALA A 81 26.55 -18.60 22.43
N MET A 82 26.46 -19.91 22.60
CA MET A 82 27.62 -20.78 22.59
C MET A 82 28.02 -21.04 21.14
N ALA A 83 29.33 -21.10 20.86
CA ALA A 83 29.94 -21.19 19.53
C ALA A 83 29.75 -22.55 18.82
N TRP A 84 28.61 -23.20 19.03
CA TRP A 84 28.16 -24.40 18.34
C TRP A 84 26.76 -24.11 17.79
N PRO A 85 26.36 -24.67 16.63
CA PRO A 85 25.14 -24.26 15.94
C PRO A 85 23.89 -24.72 16.71
N SER A 86 23.53 -24.01 17.78
CA SER A 86 22.31 -24.20 18.55
C SER A 86 21.15 -23.58 17.78
N GLN A 87 20.59 -24.34 16.84
CA GLN A 87 19.36 -23.94 16.16
C GLN A 87 18.16 -24.40 16.98
N ILE A 88 17.28 -23.46 17.36
CA ILE A 88 15.87 -23.78 17.62
C ILE A 88 15.27 -24.10 16.24
N ARG A 89 15.20 -25.39 15.88
CA ARG A 89 14.54 -25.82 14.64
C ARG A 89 13.07 -26.12 14.93
N ALA A 90 12.21 -25.15 14.63
CA ALA A 90 10.79 -25.43 14.47
C ALA A 90 10.58 -26.18 13.13
N ASN A 91 9.82 -27.29 13.17
CA ASN A 91 9.23 -28.00 12.01
C ASN A 91 10.12 -29.00 11.22
N GLY A 92 10.47 -30.13 11.85
CA GLY A 92 10.10 -31.46 11.35
C GLY A 92 10.39 -31.90 9.91
N ARG A 93 11.51 -31.56 9.25
CA ARG A 93 11.96 -32.31 8.06
C ARG A 93 13.50 -32.34 7.93
N ILE A 94 14.06 -33.55 7.84
CA ILE A 94 15.49 -33.80 7.58
C ILE A 94 15.62 -34.06 6.06
N GLU A 95 16.39 -33.22 5.36
CA GLU A 95 16.90 -33.53 4.01
C GLU A 95 18.40 -33.92 4.14
N PRO A 96 18.92 -34.89 3.36
CA PRO A 96 20.31 -35.34 3.49
C PRO A 96 21.31 -34.28 3.01
N LEU A 97 22.44 -34.17 3.71
CA LEU A 97 23.53 -33.23 3.43
C LEU A 97 24.12 -33.45 2.03
N GLY A 98 23.92 -32.47 1.15
CA GLY A 98 24.49 -32.47 -0.20
C GLY A 98 24.67 -31.07 -0.78
N VAL A 99 25.00 -30.06 0.05
CA VAL A 99 25.33 -28.71 -0.46
C VAL A 99 26.52 -28.14 0.29
N THR A 100 27.62 -27.94 -0.43
CA THR A 100 28.75 -27.11 -0.01
C THR A 100 28.25 -25.71 0.39
N PRO A 101 28.69 -25.11 1.52
CA PRO A 101 28.19 -23.80 1.92
C PRO A 101 28.73 -22.72 0.96
N THR A 102 27.95 -22.38 -0.06
CA THR A 102 28.12 -21.14 -0.80
C THR A 102 27.52 -20.02 0.05
N GLN A 103 28.39 -19.12 0.51
CA GLN A 103 28.09 -17.87 1.21
C GLN A 103 27.06 -17.97 2.35
N VAL A 104 27.55 -18.27 3.55
CA VAL A 104 26.91 -17.77 4.76
C VAL A 104 27.12 -16.25 4.78
N GLU A 105 26.20 -15.49 4.19
CA GLU A 105 26.08 -14.07 4.50
C GLU A 105 25.61 -13.96 5.94
N THR A 106 26.55 -13.68 6.85
CA THR A 106 26.24 -13.21 8.19
C THR A 106 25.60 -11.82 8.09
N VAL A 107 24.30 -11.77 7.81
CA VAL A 107 23.55 -10.53 7.95
C VAL A 107 23.45 -10.26 9.44
N ALA A 108 24.19 -9.26 9.92
CA ALA A 108 24.05 -8.80 11.30
C ALA A 108 22.56 -8.57 11.56
N VAL A 109 22.01 -9.16 12.63
CA VAL A 109 20.57 -9.09 12.95
C VAL A 109 20.07 -7.63 12.93
N GLY A 110 20.92 -6.67 13.27
CA GLY A 110 20.63 -5.22 13.16
C GLY A 110 20.40 -4.71 11.73
N ALA A 111 21.13 -5.22 10.73
CA ALA A 111 20.93 -4.87 9.32
C ALA A 111 19.59 -5.40 8.81
N GLU A 112 19.24 -6.63 9.17
CA GLU A 112 17.96 -7.23 8.79
C GLU A 112 16.77 -6.54 9.49
N ILE A 113 16.91 -6.19 10.77
CA ILE A 113 15.91 -5.37 11.48
C ILE A 113 15.74 -4.01 10.81
N THR A 114 16.82 -3.39 10.34
CA THR A 114 16.77 -2.10 9.65
C THR A 114 16.06 -2.22 8.30
N ARG A 115 16.38 -3.28 7.54
CA ARG A 115 15.72 -3.61 6.27
C ARG A 115 14.22 -3.82 6.45
N LEU A 116 13.83 -4.67 7.39
CA LEU A 116 12.42 -4.98 7.69
C LEU A 116 11.65 -3.76 8.19
N ARG A 117 12.28 -2.88 8.99
CA ARG A 117 11.66 -1.59 9.39
C ARG A 117 11.42 -0.68 8.19
N GLY A 118 12.34 -0.65 7.21
CA GLY A 118 12.16 0.08 5.95
C GLY A 118 11.01 -0.47 5.11
N GLU A 119 10.96 -1.79 4.92
CA GLU A 119 9.86 -2.46 4.21
C GLU A 119 8.51 -2.24 4.89
N MET A 120 8.46 -2.31 6.22
CA MET A 120 7.25 -2.00 6.99
C MET A 120 6.80 -0.53 6.84
N ALA A 121 7.72 0.42 6.70
CA ALA A 121 7.38 1.81 6.46
C ALA A 121 6.73 1.99 5.07
N VAL A 122 7.31 1.38 4.04
CA VAL A 122 6.76 1.40 2.68
C VAL A 122 5.39 0.71 2.64
N LEU A 123 5.24 -0.44 3.30
CA LEU A 123 3.97 -1.16 3.37
C LEU A 123 2.89 -0.36 4.09
N ARG A 124 3.22 0.40 5.14
CA ARG A 124 2.25 1.30 5.79
C ARG A 124 1.76 2.38 4.83
N GLU A 125 2.66 3.01 4.07
CA GLU A 125 2.28 4.01 3.07
C GLU A 125 1.40 3.40 1.98
N HIS A 126 1.71 2.17 1.53
CA HIS A 126 0.89 1.44 0.57
C HIS A 126 -0.51 1.09 1.13
N VAL A 127 -0.59 0.70 2.41
CA VAL A 127 -1.87 0.44 3.09
C VAL A 127 -2.71 1.71 3.20
N GLU A 128 -2.10 2.87 3.49
CA GLU A 128 -2.82 4.15 3.51
C GLU A 128 -3.32 4.55 2.11
N LEU A 129 -2.51 4.34 1.07
CA LEU A 129 -2.94 4.55 -0.32
C LEU A 129 -4.11 3.62 -0.69
N LEU A 130 -4.04 2.34 -0.32
CA LEU A 130 -5.11 1.38 -0.58
C LEU A 130 -6.38 1.70 0.21
N ARG A 131 -6.26 2.17 1.46
CA ARG A 131 -7.39 2.65 2.27
C ARG A 131 -8.05 3.87 1.64
N MET A 132 -7.25 4.82 1.15
CA MET A 132 -7.75 5.99 0.42
C MET A 132 -8.41 5.59 -0.90
N GLN A 133 -7.87 4.61 -1.63
CA GLN A 133 -8.52 4.07 -2.83
C GLN A 133 -9.81 3.31 -2.51
N ALA A 134 -9.87 2.59 -1.39
CA ALA A 134 -11.05 1.86 -0.95
C ALA A 134 -12.16 2.81 -0.46
N SER A 135 -11.81 3.90 0.23
CA SER A 135 -12.79 4.94 0.60
C SER A 135 -13.35 5.64 -0.64
N ILE A 136 -12.52 5.91 -1.66
CA ILE A 136 -12.96 6.42 -2.97
C ILE A 136 -13.90 5.42 -3.69
N ARG A 137 -13.69 4.11 -3.54
CA ARG A 137 -14.55 3.09 -4.17
C ARG A 137 -15.88 2.87 -3.45
N ALA A 138 -15.94 3.10 -2.14
CA ALA A 138 -17.12 2.86 -1.31
C ALA A 138 -18.16 4.00 -1.41
N ASP A 139 -17.72 5.22 -1.72
CA ASP A 139 -18.60 6.36 -1.91
C ASP A 139 -18.89 6.58 -3.40
N ALA A 140 -19.95 5.95 -3.89
CA ALA A 140 -20.43 6.15 -5.26
C ALA A 140 -21.02 7.56 -5.50
N SER A 141 -21.02 8.44 -4.48
CA SER A 141 -21.07 9.89 -4.71
C SER A 141 -19.64 10.42 -4.87
N HIS A 142 -19.05 10.17 -6.04
CA HIS A 142 -17.88 10.93 -6.45
C HIS A 142 -18.18 12.43 -6.27
N TYR A 143 -17.20 13.19 -5.75
CA TYR A 143 -17.20 14.66 -5.73
C TYR A 143 -17.20 15.24 -7.15
N THR A 144 -18.17 14.86 -7.97
CA THR A 144 -18.42 15.44 -9.26
C THR A 144 -19.06 16.79 -9.05
N GLN A 145 -18.65 17.76 -9.85
CA GLN A 145 -19.34 19.04 -9.87
C GLN A 145 -20.37 19.01 -10.98
N ASP A 146 -21.64 19.18 -10.60
CA ASP A 146 -22.75 19.35 -11.52
C ASP A 146 -22.93 20.83 -11.90
N GLY A 147 -24.01 21.17 -12.62
CA GLY A 147 -24.28 22.55 -13.00
C GLY A 147 -23.41 23.11 -14.13
N TRP A 148 -22.57 22.31 -14.79
CA TRP A 148 -21.89 22.73 -16.02
C TRP A 148 -22.86 22.75 -17.20
N ARG A 149 -22.72 23.77 -18.06
CA ARG A 149 -23.63 24.02 -19.19
C ARG A 149 -22.85 24.44 -20.43
N TRP A 150 -23.37 24.10 -21.59
CA TRP A 150 -22.93 24.61 -22.88
C TRP A 150 -23.52 25.99 -23.13
N CYS A 151 -22.72 26.91 -23.66
CA CYS A 151 -23.20 28.22 -24.06
C CYS A 151 -23.57 28.24 -25.55
N CYS A 152 -24.83 28.50 -25.90
CA CYS A 152 -25.28 28.49 -27.30
C CYS A 152 -24.72 29.64 -28.15
N ARG A 153 -24.24 30.71 -27.51
CA ARG A 153 -23.67 31.88 -28.20
C ARG A 153 -22.19 31.72 -28.56
N CYS A 154 -21.39 31.05 -27.72
CA CYS A 154 -19.94 30.90 -27.94
C CYS A 154 -19.44 29.46 -28.01
N ALA A 155 -20.34 28.50 -27.87
CA ALA A 155 -20.12 27.06 -27.83
C ALA A 155 -19.23 26.53 -26.68
N GLY A 156 -18.87 27.39 -25.72
CA GLY A 156 -17.99 27.04 -24.61
C GLY A 156 -18.72 26.32 -23.47
N LEU A 157 -18.01 25.47 -22.73
CA LEU A 157 -18.51 24.93 -21.46
C LEU A 157 -18.32 25.97 -20.35
N VAL A 158 -19.39 26.25 -19.60
CA VAL A 158 -19.45 27.29 -18.58
C VAL A 158 -20.13 26.78 -17.32
N TYR A 159 -19.79 27.35 -16.18
CA TYR A 159 -20.40 26.99 -14.92
C TYR A 159 -21.74 27.70 -14.74
N GLY A 160 -22.83 26.93 -14.86
CA GLY A 160 -24.21 27.39 -15.02
C GLY A 160 -24.74 28.23 -13.86
N THR A 161 -24.26 28.00 -12.64
CA THR A 161 -24.73 28.71 -11.44
C THR A 161 -24.27 30.17 -11.37
N ASN A 162 -23.25 30.54 -12.15
CA ASN A 162 -22.65 31.88 -12.13
C ASN A 162 -22.77 32.63 -13.46
N VAL A 163 -23.61 32.15 -14.39
CA VAL A 163 -23.72 32.71 -15.75
C VAL A 163 -24.09 34.18 -15.78
N THR A 164 -24.87 34.69 -14.82
CA THR A 164 -25.29 36.09 -14.76
C THR A 164 -24.13 37.08 -14.55
N ARG A 165 -23.00 36.61 -14.00
CA ARG A 165 -21.77 37.40 -13.79
C ARG A 165 -20.66 37.05 -14.80
N SER A 166 -21.00 36.27 -15.83
CA SER A 166 -20.02 35.78 -16.80
C SER A 166 -19.77 36.77 -17.95
N VAL A 167 -18.69 36.53 -18.69
CA VAL A 167 -18.32 37.32 -19.87
C VAL A 167 -18.25 36.39 -21.08
N CYS A 168 -19.23 36.51 -21.95
CA CYS A 168 -19.32 35.75 -23.19
C CYS A 168 -18.56 36.47 -24.31
N PRO A 169 -17.72 35.76 -25.09
CA PRO A 169 -16.99 36.35 -26.22
C PRO A 169 -17.85 36.53 -27.48
N ALA A 170 -19.14 36.18 -27.43
CA ALA A 170 -20.04 36.34 -28.56
C ALA A 170 -20.28 37.82 -28.89
N PRO A 171 -20.60 38.17 -30.15
CA PRO A 171 -20.98 39.51 -30.53
C PRO A 171 -22.09 40.08 -29.63
N GLY A 172 -21.94 41.34 -29.24
CA GLY A 172 -22.82 42.01 -28.28
C GLY A 172 -22.45 41.79 -26.80
N GLY A 173 -21.49 40.92 -26.49
CA GLY A 173 -21.00 40.68 -25.12
C GLY A 173 -22.08 40.16 -24.17
N GLY A 174 -21.90 40.44 -22.87
CA GLY A 174 -22.82 40.05 -21.81
C GLY A 174 -22.60 38.61 -21.31
N PRO A 175 -23.54 38.07 -20.51
CA PRO A 175 -23.42 36.75 -19.92
C PRO A 175 -23.54 35.62 -20.96
N HIS A 176 -22.97 34.46 -20.63
CA HIS A 176 -23.17 33.21 -21.35
C HIS A 176 -24.65 32.81 -21.34
N ASP A 177 -25.17 32.51 -22.53
CA ASP A 177 -26.52 31.98 -22.71
C ASP A 177 -26.50 30.45 -22.69
N THR A 178 -27.11 29.85 -21.68
CA THR A 178 -27.20 28.40 -21.46
C THR A 178 -28.62 27.85 -21.68
N SER A 179 -29.52 28.64 -22.27
CA SER A 179 -30.95 28.31 -22.46
C SER A 179 -31.19 27.05 -23.29
N GLN A 180 -30.25 26.69 -24.16
CA GLN A 180 -30.33 25.53 -25.05
C GLN A 180 -29.42 24.37 -24.60
N SER A 181 -29.03 24.35 -23.33
CA SER A 181 -28.10 23.35 -22.79
C SER A 181 -28.78 22.40 -21.80
N GLY A 182 -28.50 21.11 -21.96
CA GLY A 182 -28.59 20.13 -20.86
C GLY A 182 -27.51 20.37 -19.80
N GLU A 183 -27.48 19.53 -18.77
CA GLU A 183 -26.49 19.62 -17.69
C GLU A 183 -25.35 18.62 -17.89
N TYR A 184 -24.14 19.08 -17.60
CA TYR A 184 -22.93 18.27 -17.64
C TYR A 184 -22.32 18.15 -16.25
N VAL A 185 -21.59 17.06 -16.08
CA VAL A 185 -20.95 16.70 -14.81
C VAL A 185 -19.45 16.56 -15.04
N LEU A 186 -18.65 17.26 -14.24
CA LEU A 186 -17.20 17.17 -14.28
C LEU A 186 -16.65 16.40 -13.09
N PHE A 187 -15.64 15.59 -13.36
CA PHE A 187 -14.97 14.78 -12.35
C PHE A 187 -13.75 15.51 -11.78
N PRO A 188 -13.42 15.30 -10.50
CA PRO A 188 -12.16 15.78 -9.94
C PRO A 188 -10.99 14.98 -10.51
N HIS A 189 -9.80 15.57 -10.60
CA HIS A 189 -8.62 14.90 -11.18
C HIS A 189 -8.17 13.62 -10.46
N LYS A 190 -8.57 13.43 -9.20
CA LYS A 190 -8.30 12.21 -8.41
C LYS A 190 -9.39 11.13 -8.56
N SER A 191 -10.20 11.22 -9.59
CA SER A 191 -11.21 10.21 -9.93
C SER A 191 -10.57 8.86 -10.27
N ARG A 192 -11.32 7.76 -10.10
CA ARG A 192 -10.93 6.41 -10.57
C ARG A 192 -10.89 6.29 -12.09
N TYR A 193 -11.41 7.29 -12.80
CA TYR A 193 -11.52 7.33 -14.25
C TYR A 193 -10.29 8.00 -14.88
N ALA A 194 -9.77 7.40 -15.94
CA ALA A 194 -8.69 8.00 -16.71
C ALA A 194 -9.20 9.11 -17.64
N GLY A 195 -8.40 10.16 -17.80
CA GLY A 195 -8.73 11.35 -18.56
C GLY A 195 -7.60 12.38 -18.47
N GLN A 196 -7.75 13.49 -19.18
CA GLN A 196 -6.83 14.60 -19.10
C GLN A 196 -7.16 15.45 -17.88
N SER A 197 -6.19 15.61 -16.98
CA SER A 197 -6.25 16.56 -15.86
C SER A 197 -5.76 17.95 -16.27
N GLY A 198 -5.89 18.93 -15.38
CA GLY A 198 -5.41 20.30 -15.57
C GLY A 198 -6.48 21.26 -16.09
N TRP A 199 -7.73 20.79 -16.15
CA TRP A 199 -8.89 21.64 -16.43
C TRP A 199 -9.29 22.40 -15.18
N GLY A 200 -9.68 23.66 -15.34
CA GLY A 200 -10.19 24.47 -14.25
C GLY A 200 -11.19 25.52 -14.73
N TRP A 201 -12.08 25.87 -13.83
CA TRP A 201 -13.04 26.94 -13.94
C TRP A 201 -12.32 28.29 -13.86
N CYS A 202 -12.68 29.20 -14.76
CA CYS A 202 -12.20 30.58 -14.72
C CYS A 202 -13.18 31.46 -13.94
N ASN A 203 -12.76 32.08 -12.84
CA ASN A 203 -13.63 32.94 -12.00
C ASN A 203 -14.04 34.25 -12.70
N LYS A 204 -13.35 34.64 -13.78
CA LYS A 204 -13.66 35.86 -14.56
C LYS A 204 -14.72 35.61 -15.62
N CYS A 205 -14.47 34.67 -16.52
CA CYS A 205 -15.40 34.39 -17.62
C CYS A 205 -16.41 33.28 -17.31
N GLN A 206 -16.24 32.54 -16.21
CA GLN A 206 -17.04 31.37 -15.83
C GLN A 206 -16.88 30.15 -16.75
N GLY A 207 -16.01 30.23 -17.75
CA GLY A 207 -15.72 29.14 -18.69
C GLY A 207 -14.73 28.12 -18.13
N LEU A 208 -14.81 26.89 -18.63
CA LEU A 208 -13.80 25.87 -18.38
C LEU A 208 -12.60 26.10 -19.32
N CYS A 209 -11.40 26.07 -18.74
CA CYS A 209 -10.16 26.22 -19.49
C CYS A 209 -9.09 25.23 -19.02
N HIS A 210 -8.21 24.87 -19.95
CA HIS A 210 -7.02 24.07 -19.69
C HIS A 210 -5.78 24.98 -19.63
N GLY A 211 -4.69 24.51 -19.05
CA GLY A 211 -3.42 25.23 -19.05
C GLY A 211 -2.76 25.35 -17.68
N SER A 212 -1.77 26.23 -17.57
CA SER A 212 -1.04 26.53 -16.33
C SER A 212 -1.28 27.98 -15.90
N ALA A 213 -0.89 28.36 -14.68
CA ALA A 213 -1.05 29.73 -14.19
C ALA A 213 -0.42 30.81 -15.10
N VAL A 214 0.59 30.44 -15.91
CA VAL A 214 1.29 31.35 -16.83
C VAL A 214 0.89 31.15 -18.30
N LEU A 215 0.26 30.03 -18.66
CA LEU A 215 -0.16 29.69 -20.02
C LEU A 215 -1.59 29.16 -19.99
N SER A 216 -2.54 30.09 -19.97
CA SER A 216 -3.98 29.81 -19.92
C SER A 216 -4.75 30.41 -21.11
N GLY A 217 -4.09 30.85 -22.18
CA GLY A 217 -4.77 31.42 -23.36
C GLY A 217 -5.55 32.71 -23.09
N HIS A 218 -6.33 33.13 -24.09
CA HIS A 218 -7.10 34.38 -24.03
C HIS A 218 -8.44 34.22 -23.32
N CYS A 219 -8.63 34.99 -22.25
CA CYS A 219 -9.89 35.07 -21.51
C CYS A 219 -10.82 36.12 -22.14
N PRO A 220 -12.13 35.82 -22.32
CA PRO A 220 -13.13 36.82 -22.75
C PRO A 220 -13.22 38.05 -21.84
N ALA A 221 -12.92 37.88 -20.55
CA ALA A 221 -12.91 38.97 -19.57
C ALA A 221 -11.59 39.78 -19.57
N GLY A 222 -10.69 39.50 -20.51
CA GLY A 222 -9.36 40.11 -20.61
C GLY A 222 -8.25 39.28 -19.94
N SER A 223 -7.03 39.41 -20.49
CA SER A 223 -5.80 38.73 -20.06
C SER A 223 -5.92 37.19 -20.05
N ALA A 224 -5.13 36.49 -19.23
CA ALA A 224 -5.18 35.03 -19.06
C ALA A 224 -6.35 34.59 -18.17
N HIS A 225 -6.86 33.36 -18.32
CA HIS A 225 -7.87 32.84 -17.39
C HIS A 225 -7.37 32.79 -15.94
N ASP A 226 -8.24 33.09 -14.99
CA ASP A 226 -7.95 33.02 -13.55
C ASP A 226 -8.69 31.84 -12.93
N ARG A 227 -7.93 30.86 -12.44
CA ARG A 227 -8.43 29.60 -11.87
C ARG A 227 -8.10 29.47 -10.38
N THR A 228 -7.81 30.57 -9.68
CA THR A 228 -7.31 30.56 -8.29
C THR A 228 -8.23 29.77 -7.35
N ASP A 229 -9.55 29.89 -7.53
CA ASP A 229 -10.55 29.22 -6.69
C ASP A 229 -11.13 27.95 -7.33
N SER A 230 -10.51 27.45 -8.40
CA SER A 230 -10.98 26.26 -9.10
C SER A 230 -10.31 25.00 -8.56
N PRO A 231 -11.08 23.93 -8.28
CA PRO A 231 -10.48 22.61 -8.20
C PRO A 231 -9.95 22.20 -9.59
N ASN A 232 -9.07 21.20 -9.61
CA ASN A 232 -8.57 20.60 -10.85
C ASN A 232 -9.49 19.47 -11.29
N TYR A 233 -10.07 19.62 -12.48
CA TYR A 233 -10.98 18.65 -13.08
C TYR A 233 -10.26 17.73 -14.06
N LEU A 234 -10.87 16.56 -14.26
CA LEU A 234 -10.48 15.58 -15.26
C LEU A 234 -11.60 15.41 -16.28
N ILE A 235 -11.20 15.42 -17.56
CA ILE A 235 -12.09 15.22 -18.70
C ILE A 235 -11.62 14.01 -19.49
N TRP A 236 -12.56 13.15 -19.85
CA TRP A 236 -12.26 11.95 -20.62
C TRP A 236 -11.90 12.32 -22.05
N ALA A 237 -10.80 11.78 -22.56
CA ALA A 237 -10.43 11.89 -23.96
C ALA A 237 -10.61 10.51 -24.61
N ALA A 238 -11.39 10.45 -25.69
CA ALA A 238 -11.77 9.19 -26.36
C ALA A 238 -10.56 8.34 -26.77
N GLU A 239 -9.50 9.02 -27.20
CA GLU A 239 -8.28 8.46 -27.77
C GLU A 239 -7.13 8.35 -26.75
N ASN A 240 -7.43 8.47 -25.45
CA ASN A 240 -6.42 8.37 -24.41
C ASN A 240 -5.82 6.93 -24.36
N PRO A 241 -4.50 6.75 -24.54
CA PRO A 241 -3.83 5.44 -24.42
C PRO A 241 -3.99 4.78 -23.04
N GLN A 242 -4.29 5.56 -22.00
CA GLN A 242 -4.57 5.07 -20.64
C GLN A 242 -6.02 4.56 -20.46
N GLY A 243 -6.84 4.60 -21.52
CA GLY A 243 -8.23 4.13 -21.54
C GLY A 243 -9.24 5.16 -21.01
N SER A 244 -10.32 5.39 -21.76
CA SER A 244 -11.45 6.22 -21.32
C SER A 244 -12.51 5.34 -20.65
N SER A 245 -12.33 5.01 -19.36
CA SER A 245 -13.16 4.02 -18.67
C SER A 245 -14.58 4.50 -18.31
N ALA A 246 -14.81 5.81 -18.20
CA ALA A 246 -16.06 6.32 -17.68
C ALA A 246 -17.21 6.42 -18.70
N ALA A 247 -16.88 6.56 -20.00
CA ALA A 247 -17.90 6.56 -21.05
C ALA A 247 -18.65 5.22 -21.17
N LYS A 248 -18.13 4.15 -20.54
CA LYS A 248 -18.80 2.85 -20.41
C LYS A 248 -19.82 2.83 -19.26
N ASP A 249 -19.62 3.67 -18.26
CA ASP A 249 -20.41 3.69 -17.03
C ASP A 249 -21.51 4.74 -17.06
N PHE A 250 -21.36 5.80 -17.86
CA PHE A 250 -22.27 6.95 -17.90
C PHE A 250 -22.58 7.42 -19.33
N PRO A 251 -23.80 7.94 -19.58
CA PRO A 251 -24.09 8.64 -20.81
C PRO A 251 -23.19 9.87 -20.93
N ALA A 252 -22.58 10.05 -22.09
CA ALA A 252 -21.64 11.13 -22.35
C ALA A 252 -21.85 11.74 -23.72
N GLN A 253 -21.75 13.06 -23.81
CA GLN A 253 -21.68 13.79 -25.07
C GLN A 253 -20.23 13.88 -25.52
N ASP A 254 -19.99 13.48 -26.77
CA ASP A 254 -18.69 13.59 -27.43
C ASP A 254 -18.55 14.94 -28.16
N ASN A 255 -17.53 15.07 -29.01
CA ASN A 255 -17.26 16.25 -29.84
C ASN A 255 -16.92 17.53 -29.07
N TRP A 256 -16.45 17.39 -27.83
CA TRP A 256 -15.81 18.48 -27.10
C TRP A 256 -14.35 18.61 -27.53
N ARG A 257 -13.90 19.84 -27.76
CA ARG A 257 -12.56 20.18 -28.26
C ARG A 257 -11.93 21.24 -27.38
N TRP A 258 -10.60 21.19 -27.30
CA TRP A 258 -9.80 22.23 -26.70
C TRP A 258 -9.31 23.19 -27.79
N CYS A 259 -9.51 24.49 -27.57
CA CYS A 259 -8.99 25.51 -28.48
C CYS A 259 -7.59 25.95 -28.05
N SER A 260 -6.59 25.84 -28.91
CA SER A 260 -5.21 26.27 -28.60
C SER A 260 -5.03 27.80 -28.52
N ARG A 261 -6.04 28.58 -28.94
CA ARG A 261 -5.96 30.06 -28.93
C ARG A 261 -6.54 30.68 -27.66
N CYS A 262 -7.67 30.16 -27.17
CA CYS A 262 -8.33 30.63 -25.95
C CYS A 262 -8.25 29.65 -24.77
N TYR A 263 -7.73 28.44 -25.02
CA TYR A 263 -7.57 27.36 -24.05
C TYR A 263 -8.89 26.86 -23.43
N GLY A 264 -10.03 27.29 -23.97
CA GLY A 264 -11.35 26.86 -23.53
C GLY A 264 -11.75 25.50 -24.08
N LEU A 265 -12.65 24.82 -23.36
CA LEU A 265 -13.37 23.65 -23.87
C LEU A 265 -14.63 24.10 -24.62
N LEU A 266 -14.85 23.56 -25.81
CA LEU A 266 -15.95 23.93 -26.69
C LEU A 266 -16.57 22.71 -27.38
N HIS A 267 -17.87 22.75 -27.60
CA HIS A 267 -18.57 21.69 -28.31
C HIS A 267 -18.63 21.98 -29.82
N SER A 268 -18.43 20.94 -30.64
CA SER A 268 -18.62 20.92 -32.09
C SER A 268 -17.85 21.95 -32.93
N GLY A 269 -16.79 22.58 -32.41
CA GLY A 269 -15.95 23.52 -33.17
C GLY A 269 -16.64 24.83 -33.60
N GLY A 270 -17.90 25.04 -33.21
CA GLY A 270 -18.69 26.24 -33.52
C GLY A 270 -18.43 27.39 -32.55
N GLY A 271 -19.07 28.54 -32.78
CA GLY A 271 -18.96 29.71 -31.90
C GLY A 271 -17.76 30.62 -32.17
N VAL A 272 -17.58 31.64 -31.32
CA VAL A 272 -16.58 32.70 -31.50
C VAL A 272 -15.45 32.57 -30.49
N CYS A 273 -14.22 32.58 -30.99
CA CYS A 273 -13.01 32.57 -30.18
C CYS A 273 -12.66 33.98 -29.66
N PRO A 274 -12.37 34.16 -28.35
CA PRO A 274 -11.94 35.45 -27.79
C PRO A 274 -10.51 35.87 -28.18
N ALA A 275 -9.76 35.01 -28.88
CA ALA A 275 -8.39 35.34 -29.24
C ALA A 275 -8.35 36.53 -30.24
N PRO A 276 -7.27 37.33 -30.24
CA PRO A 276 -7.09 38.42 -31.18
C PRO A 276 -7.35 37.99 -32.63
N GLY A 277 -8.12 38.80 -33.36
CA GLY A 277 -8.59 38.47 -34.72
C GLY A 277 -9.88 37.64 -34.79
N GLY A 278 -10.40 37.15 -33.66
CA GLY A 278 -11.68 36.45 -33.58
C GLY A 278 -11.71 35.13 -34.37
N GLY A 279 -12.87 34.84 -34.96
CA GLY A 279 -13.10 33.66 -35.80
C GLY A 279 -13.44 32.37 -35.03
N PRO A 280 -13.56 31.23 -35.74
CA PRO A 280 -13.98 29.95 -35.17
C PRO A 280 -12.90 29.37 -34.27
N HIS A 281 -13.27 28.60 -33.24
CA HIS A 281 -12.29 27.91 -32.41
C HIS A 281 -11.47 26.88 -33.20
N THR A 282 -10.24 26.63 -32.77
CA THR A 282 -9.45 25.53 -33.33
C THR A 282 -9.96 24.19 -32.79
N ASN A 283 -9.88 23.12 -33.59
CA ASN A 283 -10.41 21.80 -33.25
C ASN A 283 -9.35 20.66 -33.32
N GLN A 284 -8.06 21.00 -33.21
CA GLN A 284 -6.95 20.05 -33.39
C GLN A 284 -6.64 19.19 -32.16
N SER A 285 -7.40 19.34 -31.07
CA SER A 285 -7.23 18.50 -29.88
C SER A 285 -7.86 17.12 -30.04
N TRP A 286 -7.62 16.26 -29.07
CA TRP A 286 -8.45 15.08 -28.84
C TRP A 286 -9.94 15.39 -28.75
N ASN A 287 -10.74 14.37 -29.01
CA ASN A 287 -12.17 14.39 -28.76
C ASN A 287 -12.45 14.11 -27.28
N TYR A 288 -12.98 15.11 -26.57
CA TYR A 288 -13.34 15.01 -25.17
C TYR A 288 -14.80 14.60 -25.01
N HIS A 289 -15.07 13.85 -23.95
CA HIS A 289 -16.40 13.35 -23.62
C HIS A 289 -16.80 13.90 -22.25
N LEU A 290 -17.98 14.49 -22.17
CA LEU A 290 -18.55 15.00 -20.92
C LEU A 290 -19.77 14.18 -20.53
N GLN A 291 -19.84 13.77 -19.27
CA GLN A 291 -21.04 13.12 -18.74
C GLN A 291 -22.23 14.07 -18.85
N THR A 292 -23.32 13.55 -19.39
CA THR A 292 -24.63 14.22 -19.38
C THR A 292 -25.44 13.74 -18.18
N LYS A 293 -26.21 14.64 -17.57
CA LYS A 293 -27.13 14.32 -16.47
C LYS A 293 -28.56 14.24 -16.96
#